data_AF-A0A7K4Z6L8-F1
#
_entry.id   AF-A0A7K4Z6L8-F1
#
_cell.length_a   1.000
_cell.length_b   1.000
_cell.length_c   1.000
_cell.angle_alpha   90.00
_cell.angle_beta   90.00
_cell.angle_gamma   90.00
#
_symmetry.space_group_name_H-M   'P 1'
#
loop_
_entity.id
_entity.type
_entity.pdbx_description
1 polymer ?
#
loop_
_entity_poly.entity_id
_entity_poly.type
_entity_poly.pdbx_seq_one_letter_code
_entity_poly.pdbx_strand_id
1 'polypeptide(L)'
;MGFIFSKSMNDSLKAQQEFMLMNSRLQLERQLLMQNQMRERQTAMQIAWTREFLKYFGTFFGLTAVGLTAGAIKKKNPGVLLPIVPLSFVFAYQYDMGYGTLLQRMKG
;
A
#
# COMPACT_ATOMS: atom_id res chain seq x y z
N MET A 1 31.80 -51.85 22.59
CA MET A 1 30.42 -51.37 22.42
C MET A 1 30.22 -49.87 22.69
N GLY A 2 31.15 -49.13 23.32
CA GLY A 2 30.97 -47.69 23.57
C GLY A 2 31.20 -46.75 22.37
N PHE A 3 32.03 -47.15 21.40
CA PHE A 3 32.41 -46.32 20.24
C PHE A 3 31.33 -46.22 19.15
N ILE A 4 30.47 -47.25 19.04
CA ILE A 4 29.35 -47.26 18.10
C ILE A 4 28.20 -46.39 18.64
N PHE A 5 27.98 -46.45 19.97
CA PHE A 5 26.95 -45.67 20.65
C PHE A 5 27.26 -44.17 20.63
N SER A 6 28.52 -43.76 20.85
CA SER A 6 28.91 -42.34 20.77
C SER A 6 28.85 -41.79 19.35
N LYS A 7 29.14 -42.60 18.33
CA LYS A 7 29.06 -42.19 16.92
C LYS A 7 27.60 -41.98 16.48
N SER A 8 26.70 -42.92 16.80
CA SER A 8 25.26 -42.76 16.50
C SER A 8 24.63 -41.59 17.24
N MET A 9 25.03 -41.34 18.50
CA MET A 9 24.56 -40.18 19.27
C MET A 9 25.03 -38.86 18.64
N ASN A 10 26.29 -38.78 18.19
CA ASN A 10 26.85 -37.58 17.57
C ASN A 10 26.24 -37.32 16.18
N ASP A 11 25.98 -38.36 15.40
CA ASP A 11 25.27 -38.25 14.11
C ASP A 11 23.80 -37.84 14.32
N SER A 12 23.16 -38.30 15.40
CA SER A 12 21.79 -37.87 15.76
C SER A 12 21.73 -36.41 16.21
N LEU A 13 22.72 -35.95 16.97
CA LEU A 13 22.87 -34.55 17.39
C LEU A 13 23.18 -33.63 16.21
N LYS A 14 24.02 -34.08 15.27
CA LYS A 14 24.27 -33.36 14.00
C LYS A 14 23.00 -33.27 13.17
N ALA A 15 22.28 -34.38 12.97
CA ALA A 15 21.01 -34.38 12.25
C ALA A 15 19.97 -33.47 12.93
N GLN A 16 19.95 -33.42 14.27
CA GLN A 16 19.09 -32.50 15.03
C GLN A 16 19.52 -31.03 14.87
N GLN A 17 20.82 -30.73 14.87
CA GLN A 17 21.34 -29.38 14.59
C GLN A 17 21.04 -28.94 13.16
N GLU A 18 21.24 -29.83 12.18
CA GLU A 18 20.89 -29.57 10.77
C GLU A 18 19.39 -29.35 10.60
N PHE A 19 18.55 -30.14 11.28
CA PHE A 19 17.10 -29.94 11.28
C PHE A 19 16.67 -28.64 11.95
N MET A 20 17.33 -28.23 13.05
CA MET A 20 17.11 -26.94 13.69
C MET A 20 17.53 -25.78 12.76
N LEU A 21 18.72 -25.86 12.15
CA LEU A 21 19.21 -24.86 11.20
C LEU A 21 18.30 -24.74 9.97
N MET A 22 17.81 -25.87 9.45
CA MET A 22 16.87 -25.90 8.33
C MET A 22 15.52 -25.27 8.70
N ASN A 23 15.00 -25.56 9.91
CA ASN A 23 13.78 -24.92 10.41
C ASN A 23 13.97 -23.41 10.62
N SER A 24 15.10 -22.98 11.17
CA SER A 24 15.41 -21.55 11.33
C SER A 24 15.47 -20.83 9.99
N ARG A 25 16.10 -21.42 8.96
CA ARG A 25 16.11 -20.86 7.60
C ARG A 25 14.71 -20.78 7.01
N LEU A 26 13.91 -21.85 7.12
CA LEU A 26 12.54 -21.88 6.62
C LEU A 26 11.63 -20.84 7.30
N GLN A 27 11.80 -20.62 8.61
CA GLN A 27 11.09 -19.56 9.33
C GLN A 27 11.48 -18.17 8.85
N LEU A 28 12.78 -17.92 8.60
CA LEU A 28 13.26 -16.65 8.06
C LEU A 28 12.73 -16.38 6.65
N GLU A 29 12.73 -17.38 5.76
CA GLU A 29 12.16 -17.25 4.41
C GLU A 29 10.67 -16.91 4.45
N ARG A 30 9.91 -17.58 5.33
CA ARG A 30 8.48 -17.27 5.54
C ARG A 30 8.27 -15.85 6.06
N GLN A 31 9.10 -15.39 7.00
CA GLN A 31 9.01 -14.02 7.53
C GLN A 31 9.31 -12.97 6.46
N LEU A 32 10.34 -13.18 5.64
CA LEU A 32 10.66 -12.31 4.50
C LEU A 32 9.52 -12.25 3.49
N LEU A 33 8.97 -13.40 3.12
CA LEU A 33 7.85 -13.49 2.19
C LEU A 33 6.59 -12.81 2.75
N MET A 34 6.28 -13.03 4.03
CA MET A 34 5.19 -12.34 4.72
C MET A 34 5.38 -10.82 4.75
N GLN A 35 6.59 -10.34 5.01
CA GLN A 35 6.90 -8.91 5.02
C GLN A 35 6.68 -8.28 3.65
N ASN A 36 7.15 -8.94 2.59
CA ASN A 36 6.97 -8.48 1.21
C ASN A 36 5.49 -8.46 0.82
N GLN A 37 4.75 -9.52 1.12
CA GLN A 37 3.31 -9.57 0.86
C GLN A 37 2.53 -8.51 1.65
N MET A 38 2.88 -8.27 2.91
CA MET A 38 2.24 -7.22 3.71
C MET A 38 2.51 -5.82 3.13
N ARG A 39 3.73 -5.56 2.67
CA ARG A 39 4.09 -4.30 1.97
C ARG A 39 3.29 -4.13 0.69
N GLU A 40 3.22 -5.16 -0.15
CA GLU A 40 2.45 -5.13 -1.39
C GLU A 40 0.96 -4.91 -1.11
N ARG A 41 0.39 -5.63 -0.13
CA ARG A 41 -1.00 -5.46 0.30
C ARG A 41 -1.28 -4.08 0.85
N GLN A 42 -0.38 -3.50 1.65
CA GLN A 42 -0.53 -2.12 2.12
C GLN A 42 -0.57 -1.13 0.94
N THR A 43 0.28 -1.33 -0.08
CA THR A 43 0.26 -0.47 -1.27
C THR A 43 -1.00 -0.66 -2.11
N ALA A 44 -1.49 -1.90 -2.25
CA ALA A 44 -2.74 -2.19 -2.94
C ALA A 44 -3.96 -1.61 -2.20
N MET A 45 -3.97 -1.67 -0.87
CA MET A 45 -5.01 -1.06 -0.03
C MET A 45 -5.04 0.46 -0.17
N GLN A 46 -3.87 1.12 -0.21
CA GLN A 46 -3.80 2.56 -0.45
C GLN A 46 -4.41 2.92 -1.82
N ILE A 47 -4.09 2.16 -2.88
CA ILE A 47 -4.67 2.37 -4.21
C ILE A 47 -6.19 2.19 -4.19
N ALA A 48 -6.66 1.09 -3.58
CA ALA A 48 -8.09 0.79 -3.50
C ALA A 48 -8.85 1.91 -2.77
N TRP A 49 -8.31 2.37 -1.63
CA TRP A 49 -8.88 3.47 -0.86
C TRP A 49 -8.91 4.78 -1.67
N THR A 50 -7.83 5.12 -2.36
CA THR A 50 -7.80 6.32 -3.21
C THR A 50 -8.80 6.24 -4.36
N ARG A 51 -9.01 5.07 -4.97
CA ARG A 51 -10.04 4.88 -6.00
C ARG A 51 -11.44 5.08 -5.47
N GLU A 52 -11.71 4.57 -4.27
CA GLU A 52 -13.01 4.75 -3.61
C GLU A 52 -13.23 6.23 -3.23
N PHE A 53 -12.20 6.90 -2.70
CA PHE A 53 -12.23 8.33 -2.44
C PHE A 53 -12.56 9.14 -3.70
N LEU A 54 -11.89 8.87 -4.83
CA LEU A 54 -12.16 9.56 -6.10
C LEU A 54 -13.60 9.39 -6.58
N LYS A 55 -14.22 8.23 -6.35
CA LYS A 55 -15.62 7.98 -6.75
C LYS A 55 -16.58 8.93 -6.03
N TYR A 56 -16.44 9.07 -4.71
CA TYR A 56 -17.31 9.92 -3.90
C TYR A 56 -16.92 11.40 -3.96
N PHE A 57 -15.62 11.69 -3.92
CA PHE A 57 -15.11 13.05 -4.00
C PHE A 57 -15.30 13.64 -5.40
N GLY A 58 -15.22 12.82 -6.46
CA GLY A 58 -15.46 13.26 -7.84
C GLY A 58 -16.90 13.70 -8.09
N THR A 59 -17.89 12.97 -7.55
CA THR A 59 -19.30 13.39 -7.64
C THR A 59 -19.55 14.66 -6.83
N PHE A 60 -19.00 14.74 -5.61
CA PHE A 60 -19.05 15.95 -4.79
C PHE A 60 -18.40 17.15 -5.49
N PHE A 61 -17.20 16.98 -6.05
CA PHE A 61 -16.48 18.00 -6.78
C PHE A 61 -17.27 18.46 -7.99
N GLY A 62 -17.84 17.55 -8.78
CA GLY A 62 -18.69 17.87 -9.92
C GLY A 62 -19.91 18.70 -9.53
N LEU A 63 -20.66 18.27 -8.51
CA LEU A 63 -21.82 19.02 -8.01
C LEU A 63 -21.43 20.40 -7.48
N THR A 64 -20.33 20.47 -6.73
CA THR A 64 -19.82 21.72 -6.14
C THR A 64 -19.34 22.67 -7.24
N ALA A 65 -18.61 22.18 -8.24
CA ALA A 65 -18.12 22.96 -9.36
C ALA A 65 -19.29 23.56 -10.16
N VAL A 66 -20.32 22.76 -10.46
CA VAL A 66 -21.54 23.24 -11.15
C VAL A 66 -22.27 24.28 -10.30
N GLY A 67 -22.47 24.00 -9.01
CA GLY A 67 -23.16 24.90 -8.08
C GLY A 67 -22.44 26.24 -7.90
N LEU A 68 -21.13 26.23 -7.74
CA LEU A 68 -20.31 27.43 -7.62
C LEU A 68 -20.22 28.21 -8.93
N THR A 69 -20.17 27.52 -10.08
CA THR A 69 -20.20 28.17 -11.41
C THR A 69 -21.52 28.89 -11.64
N ALA A 70 -22.65 28.24 -11.37
CA ALA A 70 -23.96 28.87 -11.43
C ALA A 70 -24.08 30.06 -10.45
N GLY A 71 -23.54 29.90 -9.23
CA GLY A 71 -23.48 30.96 -8.23
C GLY A 71 -22.62 32.17 -8.64
N ALA A 72 -21.47 31.92 -9.28
CA ALA A 72 -20.57 32.96 -9.78
C ALA A 72 -21.22 33.79 -10.89
N ILE A 73 -21.94 33.12 -11.81
CA ILE A 73 -22.70 33.78 -12.88
C ILE A 73 -23.83 34.63 -12.28
N LYS A 74 -24.63 34.05 -11.36
CA LYS A 74 -25.78 34.75 -10.76
C LYS A 74 -25.36 35.95 -9.91
N LYS A 75 -24.27 35.84 -9.14
CA LYS A 75 -23.75 36.94 -8.32
C LYS A 75 -22.81 37.89 -9.07
N LYS A 76 -22.48 37.59 -10.34
CA LYS A 76 -21.44 38.28 -11.13
C LYS A 76 -20.12 38.42 -10.37
N ASN A 77 -19.81 37.47 -9.50
CA ASN A 77 -18.63 37.48 -8.64
C ASN A 77 -17.81 36.21 -8.89
N PRO A 78 -16.71 36.30 -9.65
CA PRO A 78 -15.85 35.15 -9.93
C PRO A 78 -15.11 34.64 -8.68
N GLY A 79 -15.03 35.44 -7.61
CA GLY A 79 -14.41 35.03 -6.35
C GLY A 79 -15.11 33.84 -5.68
N VAL A 80 -16.35 33.52 -6.05
CA VAL A 80 -17.07 32.33 -5.59
C VAL A 80 -16.42 31.02 -6.09
N LEU A 81 -15.58 31.09 -7.13
CA LEU A 81 -14.84 29.94 -7.67
C LEU A 81 -13.52 29.68 -6.95
N LEU A 82 -13.06 30.59 -6.08
CA LEU A 82 -11.82 30.42 -5.32
C LEU A 82 -11.64 29.03 -4.68
N PRO A 83 -12.66 28.43 -4.00
CA PRO A 83 -12.50 27.12 -3.39
C PRO A 83 -12.35 25.97 -4.40
N ILE A 84 -12.68 26.15 -5.69
CA ILE A 84 -12.48 25.12 -6.73
C ILE A 84 -10.99 24.86 -6.94
N VAL A 85 -10.14 25.88 -6.83
CA VAL A 85 -8.69 25.74 -7.04
C VAL A 85 -8.08 24.73 -6.07
N PRO A 86 -8.12 24.91 -4.73
CA PRO A 86 -7.56 23.93 -3.81
C PRO A 86 -8.25 22.56 -3.91
N LEU A 87 -9.56 22.50 -4.16
CA LEU A 87 -10.27 21.23 -4.35
C LEU A 87 -9.78 20.47 -5.60
N SER A 88 -9.46 21.20 -6.67
CA SER A 88 -8.93 20.61 -7.91
C SER A 88 -7.52 20.05 -7.73
N PHE A 89 -6.67 20.69 -6.91
CA PHE A 89 -5.36 20.16 -6.55
C PHE A 89 -5.49 18.82 -5.81
N VAL A 90 -6.39 18.74 -4.82
CA VAL A 90 -6.66 17.49 -4.09
C VAL A 90 -7.18 16.41 -5.04
N PHE A 91 -8.10 16.76 -5.94
CA PHE A 91 -8.63 15.82 -6.94
C PHE A 91 -7.51 15.28 -7.84
N ALA A 92 -6.68 16.15 -8.41
CA ALA A 92 -5.58 15.75 -9.30
C ALA A 92 -4.54 14.88 -8.58
N TYR A 93 -4.19 15.21 -7.34
CA TYR A 93 -3.26 14.42 -6.53
C TYR A 93 -3.78 13.01 -6.27
N GLN A 94 -5.05 12.90 -5.84
CA GLN A 94 -5.68 11.60 -5.59
C GLN A 94 -5.85 10.81 -6.90
N TYR A 95 -6.10 11.49 -8.02
CA TYR A 95 -6.19 10.86 -9.33
C TYR A 95 -4.87 10.19 -9.74
N ASP A 96 -3.74 10.89 -9.59
CA ASP A 96 -2.40 10.33 -9.89
C ASP A 96 -2.00 9.24 -8.88
N MET A 97 -2.45 9.31 -7.62
CA MET A 97 -2.26 8.24 -6.64
C MET A 97 -3.05 6.96 -6.96
N GLY A 98 -4.31 7.08 -7.41
CA GLY A 98 -5.20 5.93 -7.61
C GLY A 98 -5.09 5.25 -8.98
N TYR A 99 -4.74 6.02 -10.01
CA TYR A 99 -4.68 5.57 -11.41
C TYR A 99 -3.33 5.84 -12.08
N GLY A 100 -2.50 6.71 -11.52
CA GLY A 100 -1.23 7.12 -12.10
C GLY A 100 -0.03 6.36 -11.57
N THR A 101 1.16 6.97 -11.74
CA THR A 101 2.45 6.33 -11.44
C THR A 101 3.05 6.80 -10.12
N LEU A 102 2.34 7.63 -9.35
CA LEU A 102 2.87 8.30 -8.17
C LEU A 102 3.39 7.30 -7.12
N LEU A 103 2.63 6.23 -6.85
CA LEU A 103 3.06 5.17 -5.94
C LEU A 103 4.25 4.35 -6.47
N GLN A 104 4.39 4.23 -7.79
CA GLN A 104 5.52 3.55 -8.41
C GLN A 104 6.79 4.41 -8.37
N ARG A 105 6.66 5.75 -8.48
CA ARG A 105 7.76 6.70 -8.30
C ARG A 105 8.23 6.79 -6.85
N MET A 106 7.31 6.71 -5.88
CA MET A 106 7.66 6.71 -4.45
C MET A 106 8.32 5.41 -3.98
N LYS A 107 8.21 4.33 -4.74
CA LYS A 107 8.88 3.04 -4.49
C LYS A 107 10.34 2.97 -4.97
N GLY A 108 10.89 4.09 -5.45
CA GLY A 108 12.26 4.21 -5.99
C GLY A 108 13.32 3.53 -5.14
#